data_AF-A0A2S2QYP5-F1
#
_entry.id   AF-A0A2S2QYP5-F1
#
_cell.length_a   1.000
_cell.length_b   1.000
_cell.length_c   1.000
_cell.angle_alpha   90.00
_cell.angle_beta   90.00
_cell.angle_gamma   90.00
#
_symmetry.space_group_name_H-M   'P 1'
#
loop_
_entity.id
_entity.type
_entity.pdbx_description
1 polymer ?
#
loop_
_entity_poly.entity_id
_entity_poly.type
_entity_poly.pdbx_seq_one_letter_code
_entity_poly.pdbx_strand_id
1 'polypeptide(L)'
;MTKNHTNLLNLTFCPDLDCLFNVYFDGFQVELSDTPWKLLTTSRQSHFISERFGVPEMAMELGQKFVIVSYKRPVKRIKMIGNLTQLAELKPTMIEKLKCTSIGIESMVTDFITEFGSHYIDEYTIGDSIFQVLVYLPVFYNRFYNSCVLNNCSESDTVKWLSPMYTEYQGQVMWVGSKDAVDKWINSNLQLDSQLGDTYISLYALKNRPDLCNELVALMDDRAVVGVHLKIISTFIADPVKRKWFREVLDNHVKLREVNL
;
A
#
# COMPACT_ATOMS: atom_id res chain seq x y z
N MET A 1 2.49 -24.70 19.85
CA MET A 1 1.12 -24.29 19.47
C MET A 1 1.13 -23.87 18.01
N THR A 2 0.69 -24.75 17.14
CA THR A 2 0.55 -24.54 15.68
C THR A 2 -0.51 -23.47 15.44
N LYS A 3 -0.10 -22.24 15.13
CA LYS A 3 -1.01 -21.21 14.66
C LYS A 3 -1.55 -21.67 13.31
N ASN A 4 -2.86 -21.92 13.23
CA ASN A 4 -3.57 -22.14 11.97
C ASN A 4 -3.30 -20.95 11.03
N HIS A 5 -2.50 -21.17 9.98
CA HIS A 5 -2.23 -20.22 8.90
C HIS A 5 -3.43 -20.11 7.91
N THR A 6 -4.66 -20.20 8.41
CA THR A 6 -5.86 -20.25 7.58
C THR A 6 -6.25 -18.83 7.12
N ASN A 7 -5.93 -18.54 5.87
CA ASN A 7 -6.31 -17.40 5.02
C ASN A 7 -5.67 -16.03 5.31
N LEU A 8 -4.40 -15.89 4.93
CA LEU A 8 -3.78 -14.59 4.67
C LEU A 8 -4.17 -13.99 3.30
N LEU A 9 -4.90 -14.76 2.47
CA LEU A 9 -5.44 -14.32 1.20
C LEU A 9 -6.75 -13.55 1.41
N ASN A 10 -6.74 -12.27 1.06
CA ASN A 10 -7.86 -11.35 1.20
C ASN A 10 -8.37 -10.93 -0.18
N LEU A 11 -9.70 -10.82 -0.31
CA LEU A 11 -10.36 -10.24 -1.46
C LEU A 11 -10.99 -8.92 -0.99
N THR A 12 -10.57 -7.82 -1.58
CA THR A 12 -11.11 -6.51 -1.24
C THR A 12 -11.74 -5.87 -2.48
N PHE A 13 -12.99 -5.48 -2.33
CA PHE A 13 -13.79 -4.83 -3.36
C PHE A 13 -13.60 -3.33 -3.25
N CYS A 14 -13.06 -2.71 -4.30
CA CYS A 14 -12.81 -1.29 -4.36
C CYS A 14 -13.67 -0.60 -5.42
N PRO A 15 -14.55 0.32 -5.01
CA PRO A 15 -15.45 1.00 -5.94
C PRO A 15 -14.74 2.06 -6.79
N ASP A 16 -13.50 2.42 -6.48
CA ASP A 16 -12.71 3.43 -7.17
C ASP A 16 -11.21 3.24 -6.88
N LEU A 17 -10.41 4.07 -7.55
CA LEU A 17 -8.96 4.08 -7.43
C LEU A 17 -8.47 4.53 -6.05
N ASP A 18 -9.18 5.46 -5.40
CA ASP A 18 -8.82 5.93 -4.06
C ASP A 18 -8.94 4.78 -3.03
N CYS A 19 -9.98 3.96 -3.11
CA CYS A 19 -10.06 2.72 -2.34
C CYS A 19 -8.87 1.79 -2.61
N LEU A 20 -8.51 1.61 -3.89
CA LEU A 20 -7.40 0.72 -4.24
C LEU A 20 -6.08 1.18 -3.61
N PHE A 21 -5.83 2.49 -3.61
CA PHE A 21 -4.69 3.08 -2.91
C PHE A 21 -4.78 2.89 -1.39
N ASN A 22 -5.96 3.10 -0.78
CA ASN A 22 -6.14 2.86 0.65
C ASN A 22 -5.80 1.42 1.04
N VAL A 23 -6.23 0.43 0.26
CA VAL A 23 -5.92 -0.99 0.51
C VAL A 23 -4.44 -1.30 0.31
N TYR A 24 -3.82 -0.73 -0.72
CA TYR A 24 -2.38 -0.89 -0.97
C TYR A 24 -1.56 -0.33 0.20
N PHE A 25 -1.91 0.87 0.66
CA PHE A 25 -1.22 1.61 1.71
C PHE A 25 -1.77 1.38 3.14
N ASP A 26 -2.61 0.37 3.38
CA ASP A 26 -3.22 0.08 4.70
C ASP A 26 -2.20 -0.07 5.85
N GLY A 27 -0.98 -0.51 5.55
CA GLY A 27 0.12 -0.59 6.53
C GLY A 27 0.88 0.72 6.76
N PHE A 28 0.52 1.81 6.09
CA PHE A 28 1.25 3.07 6.09
C PHE A 28 0.46 4.15 6.81
N GLN A 29 1.13 4.80 7.76
CA GLN A 29 0.56 5.86 8.58
C GLN A 29 1.49 7.06 8.53
N VAL A 30 0.91 8.24 8.30
CA VAL A 30 1.64 9.50 8.28
C VAL A 30 0.89 10.46 9.19
N GLU A 31 1.56 10.98 10.21
CA GLU A 31 0.95 11.95 11.12
C GLU A 31 0.49 13.21 10.36
N LEU A 32 -0.62 13.82 10.78
CA LEU A 32 -1.29 14.95 10.10
C LEU A 32 -1.91 14.62 8.73
N SER A 33 -1.99 13.34 8.34
CA SER A 33 -2.55 12.90 7.07
C SER A 33 -3.65 11.86 7.29
N ASP A 34 -4.83 12.13 6.74
CA ASP A 34 -5.92 11.15 6.70
C ASP A 34 -5.79 10.23 5.47
N THR A 35 -5.01 10.64 4.47
CA THR A 35 -4.77 9.88 3.24
C THR A 35 -3.27 9.69 2.98
N PRO A 36 -2.59 8.82 3.76
CA PRO A 36 -1.13 8.63 3.74
C PRO A 36 -0.54 8.47 2.33
N TRP A 37 -1.23 7.72 1.48
CA TRP A 37 -0.77 7.43 0.13
C TRP A 37 -0.61 8.70 -0.71
N LYS A 38 -1.43 9.74 -0.53
CA LYS A 38 -1.29 11.00 -1.27
C LYS A 38 0.06 11.66 -0.99
N LEU A 39 0.58 11.55 0.22
CA LEU A 39 1.90 12.09 0.57
C LEU A 39 3.06 11.20 0.11
N LEU A 40 2.82 9.89 0.03
CA LEU A 40 3.83 8.88 -0.31
C LEU A 40 3.95 8.64 -1.83
N THR A 41 2.93 9.00 -2.61
CA THR A 41 2.99 8.93 -4.08
C THR A 41 3.51 10.25 -4.66
N THR A 42 4.46 10.16 -5.58
CA THR A 42 5.09 11.32 -6.24
C THR A 42 4.36 11.79 -7.49
N SER A 43 3.51 10.94 -8.09
CA SER A 43 2.75 11.24 -9.30
C SER A 43 1.45 10.43 -9.34
N ARG A 44 0.37 11.05 -9.84
CA ARG A 44 -0.89 10.38 -10.20
C ARG A 44 -1.04 10.12 -11.70
N GLN A 45 0.03 10.24 -12.47
CA GLN A 45 -0.04 9.94 -13.91
C GLN A 45 -0.38 8.47 -14.09
N SER A 46 -1.33 8.21 -14.97
CA SER A 46 -1.97 6.91 -15.18
C SER A 46 -0.95 5.79 -15.45
N HIS A 47 0.10 6.04 -16.25
CA HIS A 47 1.15 5.05 -16.50
C HIS A 47 1.90 4.57 -15.23
N PHE A 48 2.24 5.46 -14.29
CA PHE A 48 2.92 5.04 -13.05
C PHE A 48 1.99 4.23 -12.14
N ILE A 49 0.71 4.59 -12.13
CA ILE A 49 -0.30 3.87 -11.37
C ILE A 49 -0.54 2.48 -11.99
N SER A 50 -0.66 2.42 -13.31
CA SER A 50 -0.91 1.19 -14.06
C SER A 50 0.25 0.20 -13.92
N GLU A 51 1.49 0.67 -14.02
CA GLU A 51 2.69 -0.15 -13.75
C GLU A 51 2.72 -0.68 -12.31
N ARG A 52 2.36 0.15 -11.32
CA ARG A 52 2.35 -0.27 -9.90
C ARG A 52 1.29 -1.33 -9.62
N PHE A 53 0.12 -1.22 -10.24
CA PHE A 53 -1.00 -2.15 -10.04
C PHE A 53 -1.03 -3.32 -11.03
N GLY A 54 -0.10 -3.34 -11.99
CA GLY A 54 0.04 -4.44 -12.95
C GLY A 54 -1.09 -4.51 -13.98
N VAL A 55 -1.76 -3.40 -14.28
CA VAL A 55 -2.87 -3.33 -15.24
C VAL A 55 -2.57 -2.32 -16.36
N PRO A 56 -3.27 -2.38 -17.51
CA PRO A 56 -3.08 -1.40 -18.58
C PRO A 56 -3.47 0.03 -18.17
N GLU A 57 -2.89 1.04 -18.81
CA GLU A 57 -3.16 2.45 -18.51
C GLU A 57 -4.65 2.84 -18.67
N MET A 58 -5.30 2.30 -19.71
CA MET A 58 -6.75 2.48 -19.95
C MET A 58 -7.64 1.94 -18.82
N ALA A 59 -7.11 1.05 -17.98
CA ALA A 59 -7.83 0.51 -16.84
C ALA A 59 -7.86 1.47 -15.63
N MET A 60 -7.13 2.60 -15.71
CA MET A 60 -7.09 3.65 -14.68
C MET A 60 -8.08 4.79 -14.94
N GLU A 61 -8.97 4.63 -15.93
CA GLU A 61 -9.98 5.62 -16.26
C GLU A 61 -11.09 5.73 -15.20
N LEU A 62 -11.77 6.88 -15.20
CA LEU A 62 -12.88 7.17 -14.30
C LEU A 62 -14.03 6.17 -14.45
N GLY A 63 -14.55 5.66 -13.33
CA GLY A 63 -15.71 4.78 -13.29
C GLY A 63 -15.41 3.29 -13.26
N GLN A 64 -14.14 2.90 -13.48
CA GLN A 64 -13.69 1.53 -13.33
C GLN A 64 -13.83 1.03 -11.89
N LYS A 65 -14.11 -0.26 -11.75
CA LYS A 65 -14.26 -0.94 -10.44
C LYS A 65 -13.17 -1.98 -10.29
N PHE A 66 -12.67 -2.15 -9.07
CA PHE A 66 -11.50 -2.98 -8.81
C PHE A 66 -11.82 -4.05 -7.78
N VAL A 67 -11.28 -5.25 -7.96
CA VAL A 67 -11.14 -6.23 -6.89
C VAL A 67 -9.66 -6.52 -6.75
N ILE A 68 -9.13 -6.33 -5.55
CA ILE A 68 -7.75 -6.69 -5.23
C ILE A 68 -7.73 -8.00 -4.45
N VAL A 69 -7.07 -8.99 -5.03
CA VAL A 69 -6.71 -10.23 -4.34
C VAL A 69 -5.32 -9.98 -3.76
N SER A 70 -5.13 -10.17 -2.45
CA SER A 70 -3.85 -9.88 -1.80
C SER A 70 -3.48 -10.93 -0.78
N TYR A 71 -2.20 -11.21 -0.67
CA TYR A 71 -1.60 -11.95 0.43
C TYR A 71 -0.56 -11.04 1.08
N LYS A 72 -0.78 -10.74 2.37
CA LYS A 72 0.14 -9.92 3.17
C LYS A 72 0.55 -10.70 4.40
N ARG A 73 1.85 -10.79 4.65
CA ARG A 73 2.43 -11.46 5.82
C ARG A 73 3.43 -10.52 6.50
N PRO A 74 2.98 -9.72 7.49
CA PRO A 74 3.90 -8.98 8.34
C PRO A 74 4.79 -9.95 9.14
N VAL A 75 6.11 -9.81 9.01
CA VAL A 75 7.09 -10.70 9.65
C VAL A 75 7.66 -10.05 10.90
N LYS A 76 8.15 -8.81 10.76
CA LYS A 76 8.83 -8.12 11.85
C LYS A 76 8.51 -6.63 11.84
N ARG A 77 8.10 -6.14 13.00
CA ARG A 77 7.94 -4.71 13.28
C ARG A 77 9.21 -4.21 13.97
N ILE A 78 9.78 -3.14 13.45
CA ILE A 78 11.02 -2.53 13.94
C ILE A 78 10.71 -1.09 14.28
N LYS A 79 10.75 -0.78 15.57
CA LYS A 79 10.74 0.59 16.03
C LYS A 79 12.17 1.11 15.94
N MET A 80 12.36 2.22 15.23
CA MET A 80 13.71 2.75 14.97
C MET A 80 14.43 3.04 16.29
N ILE A 81 13.76 3.68 17.26
CA ILE A 81 14.33 3.96 18.59
C ILE A 81 13.21 4.01 19.65
N GLY A 82 13.46 3.48 20.85
CA GLY A 82 12.57 3.62 22.00
C GLY A 82 12.57 5.07 22.49
N ASN A 83 11.53 5.83 22.16
CA ASN A 83 11.39 7.25 22.48
C ASN A 83 12.57 8.12 21.98
N LEU A 84 12.56 8.41 20.67
CA LEU A 84 13.23 9.58 20.06
C LEU A 84 12.63 10.88 20.66
N THR A 85 12.93 11.15 21.93
CA THR A 85 12.61 12.42 22.59
C THR A 85 13.85 13.32 22.72
N GLN A 86 15.02 12.84 22.26
CA GLN A 86 16.29 13.52 22.46
C GLN A 86 16.87 14.03 21.13
N LEU A 87 17.14 15.33 21.07
CA LEU A 87 17.80 16.02 19.96
C LEU A 87 19.16 15.41 19.59
N ALA A 88 19.82 14.69 20.51
CA ALA A 88 21.15 14.12 20.33
C ALA A 88 21.25 13.09 19.19
N GLU A 89 20.12 12.55 18.74
CA GLU A 89 20.04 11.54 17.68
C GLU A 89 19.81 12.15 16.29
N LEU A 90 19.55 13.46 16.22
CA LEU A 90 19.41 14.19 14.94
C LEU A 90 20.78 14.65 14.43
N LYS A 91 20.88 14.79 13.10
CA LYS A 91 22.07 15.39 12.47
C LYS A 91 22.26 16.83 13.00
N PRO A 92 23.50 17.25 13.33
CA PRO A 92 23.75 18.60 13.86
C PRO A 92 23.18 19.73 13.01
N THR A 93 23.28 19.62 11.68
CA THR A 93 22.73 20.59 10.72
C THR A 93 21.22 20.77 10.83
N MET A 94 20.50 19.69 11.12
CA MET A 94 19.06 19.70 11.30
C MET A 94 18.66 20.41 12.61
N ILE A 95 19.41 20.15 13.69
CA ILE A 95 19.22 20.82 14.99
C ILE A 95 19.45 22.32 14.85
N GLU A 96 20.52 22.72 14.15
CA GLU A 96 20.84 24.13 13.88
C GLU A 96 19.72 24.80 13.08
N LYS A 97 19.25 24.16 12.01
CA LYS A 97 18.14 24.70 11.21
C LYS A 97 16.86 24.86 12.04
N LEU A 98 16.50 23.87 12.86
CA LEU A 98 15.36 23.97 13.79
C LEU A 98 15.51 25.10 14.80
N LYS A 99 16.73 25.35 15.30
CA LYS A 99 17.01 26.48 16.20
C LYS A 99 16.85 27.82 15.49
N CYS A 100 17.33 27.94 14.25
CA CYS A 100 17.26 29.16 13.47
C CYS A 100 15.86 29.53 12.98
N THR A 101 14.90 28.60 12.94
CA THR A 101 13.51 28.93 12.55
C THR A 101 12.91 29.99 13.48
N SER A 102 12.27 31.03 12.95
CA SER A 102 11.61 32.06 13.74
C SER A 102 10.10 31.98 13.61
N ILE A 103 9.39 32.15 14.72
CA ILE A 103 7.92 32.18 14.74
C ILE A 103 7.44 33.31 13.81
N GLY A 104 6.41 33.03 13.01
CA GLY A 104 5.81 33.96 12.05
C GLY A 104 6.46 33.98 10.67
N ILE A 105 7.56 33.25 10.45
CA ILE A 105 8.22 33.15 9.14
C ILE A 105 8.01 31.76 8.53
N GLU A 106 6.90 31.58 7.81
CA GLU A 106 6.50 30.28 7.24
C GLU A 106 7.51 29.72 6.23
N SER A 107 8.18 30.58 5.46
CA SER A 107 9.18 30.15 4.47
C SER A 107 10.33 29.37 5.10
N MET A 108 10.71 29.67 6.34
CA MET A 108 11.75 28.91 7.04
C MET A 108 11.32 27.47 7.35
N VAL A 109 10.01 27.23 7.51
CA VAL A 109 9.46 25.88 7.71
C VAL A 109 9.41 25.13 6.38
N THR A 110 8.98 25.78 5.30
CA THR A 110 8.96 25.15 3.97
C THR A 110 10.37 24.84 3.47
N ASP A 111 11.33 25.71 3.74
CA ASP A 111 12.75 25.48 3.42
C ASP A 111 13.29 24.29 4.23
N PHE A 112 12.94 24.21 5.52
CA PHE A 112 13.29 23.07 6.35
C PHE A 112 12.73 21.76 5.79
N ILE A 113 11.44 21.73 5.44
CA ILE A 113 10.77 20.54 4.89
C ILE A 113 11.41 20.12 3.57
N THR A 114 11.78 21.08 2.72
CA THR A 114 12.43 20.82 1.43
C THR A 114 13.82 20.19 1.62
N GLU A 115 14.55 20.63 2.64
CA GLU A 115 15.92 20.18 2.91
C GLU A 115 15.97 18.83 3.67
N PHE A 116 15.10 18.64 4.67
CA PHE A 116 15.18 17.51 5.61
C PHE A 116 13.96 16.58 5.61
N GLY A 117 12.88 16.97 4.93
CA GLY A 117 11.58 16.31 5.04
C GLY A 117 10.77 16.79 6.25
N SER A 118 9.48 16.45 6.24
CA SER A 118 8.52 16.79 7.29
C SER A 118 8.40 15.75 8.41
N HIS A 119 8.78 14.50 8.11
CA HIS A 119 8.57 13.35 8.98
C HIS A 119 9.83 12.50 9.11
N TYR A 120 9.89 11.74 10.19
CA TYR A 120 10.87 10.67 10.40
C TYR A 120 10.16 9.32 10.54
N ILE A 121 10.89 8.24 10.26
CA ILE A 121 10.40 6.86 10.47
C ILE A 121 10.47 6.56 11.98
N ASP A 122 9.31 6.50 12.63
CA ASP A 122 9.19 6.06 14.04
C ASP A 122 9.26 4.52 14.10
N GLU A 123 8.58 3.88 13.17
CA GLU A 123 8.46 2.43 13.08
C GLU A 123 8.28 2.01 11.62
N TYR A 124 8.76 0.83 11.28
CA TYR A 124 8.46 0.19 10.00
C TYR A 124 8.25 -1.32 10.19
N THR A 125 7.48 -1.90 9.28
CA THR A 125 7.16 -3.32 9.27
C THR A 125 7.73 -3.95 8.02
N ILE A 126 8.53 -5.00 8.22
CA ILE A 126 9.07 -5.85 7.16
C ILE A 126 8.18 -7.08 7.05
N GLY A 127 7.93 -7.54 5.82
CA GLY A 127 7.25 -8.80 5.55
C GLY A 127 7.08 -9.07 4.07
N ASP A 128 6.09 -9.90 3.74
CA ASP A 128 5.74 -10.26 2.37
C ASP A 128 4.46 -9.55 1.94
N SER A 129 4.43 -9.06 0.71
CA SER A 129 3.22 -8.52 0.09
C SER A 129 3.19 -8.88 -1.39
N ILE A 130 2.15 -9.60 -1.79
CA ILE A 130 1.84 -9.96 -3.16
C ILE A 130 0.35 -9.71 -3.40
N PHE A 131 0.00 -9.19 -4.56
CA PHE A 131 -1.38 -8.86 -4.90
C PHE A 131 -1.63 -8.93 -6.39
N GLN A 132 -2.90 -9.01 -6.76
CA GLN A 132 -3.37 -8.95 -8.14
C GLN A 132 -4.61 -8.06 -8.19
N VAL A 133 -4.61 -7.10 -9.11
CA VAL A 133 -5.75 -6.21 -9.33
C VAL A 133 -6.56 -6.71 -10.51
N LEU A 134 -7.86 -6.90 -10.29
CA LEU A 134 -8.83 -7.27 -11.31
C LEU A 134 -9.74 -6.08 -11.57
N VAL A 135 -9.94 -5.74 -12.83
CA VAL A 135 -10.73 -4.58 -13.24
C VAL A 135 -12.05 -5.05 -13.83
N TYR A 136 -13.13 -4.40 -13.43
CA TYR A 136 -14.50 -4.80 -13.76
C TYR A 136 -15.30 -3.62 -14.30
N LEU A 137 -16.11 -3.93 -15.32
CA LEU A 137 -17.27 -3.11 -15.63
C LEU A 137 -18.23 -3.07 -14.43
N PRO A 138 -18.88 -1.93 -14.15
CA PRO A 138 -19.75 -1.76 -12.99
C PRO A 138 -20.85 -2.82 -12.86
N VAL A 139 -21.41 -3.30 -13.97
CA VAL A 139 -22.46 -4.33 -13.97
C VAL A 139 -21.97 -5.67 -13.41
N PHE A 140 -20.75 -6.09 -13.76
CA PHE A 140 -20.18 -7.35 -13.29
C PHE A 140 -19.69 -7.21 -11.85
N TYR A 141 -19.06 -6.08 -11.51
CA TYR A 141 -18.66 -5.78 -10.14
C TYR A 141 -19.84 -5.83 -9.17
N ASN A 142 -20.95 -5.15 -9.49
CA ASN A 142 -22.12 -5.12 -8.61
C ASN A 142 -22.76 -6.50 -8.45
N ARG A 143 -22.79 -7.30 -9.53
CA ARG A 143 -23.28 -8.69 -9.45
C ARG A 143 -22.37 -9.55 -8.58
N PHE A 144 -21.06 -9.47 -8.78
CA PHE A 144 -20.09 -10.21 -7.97
C PHE A 144 -20.19 -9.82 -6.49
N TYR A 145 -20.23 -8.52 -6.20
CA TYR A 145 -20.39 -8.01 -4.83
C TYR A 145 -21.68 -8.53 -4.19
N ASN A 146 -22.82 -8.40 -4.88
CA ASN A 146 -24.10 -8.88 -4.36
C ASN A 146 -24.12 -10.41 -4.17
N SER A 147 -23.58 -11.18 -5.11
CA SER A 147 -23.55 -12.64 -5.01
C SER A 147 -22.63 -13.13 -3.90
N CYS A 148 -21.44 -12.54 -3.75
CA CYS A 148 -20.40 -13.09 -2.90
C CYS A 148 -20.25 -12.37 -1.56
N VAL A 149 -20.31 -11.04 -1.53
CA VAL A 149 -20.18 -10.28 -0.28
C VAL A 149 -21.50 -10.28 0.51
N LEU A 150 -22.64 -10.06 -0.17
CA LEU A 150 -23.94 -10.01 0.52
C LEU A 150 -24.57 -11.38 0.73
N ASN A 151 -24.42 -12.30 -0.23
CA ASN A 151 -25.10 -13.59 -0.22
C ASN A 151 -24.19 -14.80 -0.01
N ASN A 152 -22.89 -14.59 0.24
CA ASN A 152 -21.89 -15.63 0.50
C ASN A 152 -21.88 -16.75 -0.56
N CYS A 153 -21.33 -16.45 -1.73
CA CYS A 153 -21.27 -17.39 -2.85
C CYS A 153 -20.33 -18.57 -2.59
N SER A 154 -20.48 -19.64 -3.38
CA SER A 154 -19.59 -20.79 -3.30
C SER A 154 -18.15 -20.45 -3.74
N GLU A 155 -17.18 -21.28 -3.37
CA GLU A 155 -15.79 -21.13 -3.84
C GLU A 155 -15.71 -21.25 -5.37
N SER A 156 -16.46 -22.17 -5.97
CA SER A 156 -16.55 -22.30 -7.43
C SER A 156 -17.13 -21.04 -8.09
N ASP A 157 -18.13 -20.41 -7.49
CA ASP A 157 -18.68 -19.15 -7.99
C ASP A 157 -17.66 -18.02 -7.83
N THR A 158 -16.93 -17.99 -6.72
CA THR A 158 -15.87 -16.99 -6.49
C THR A 158 -14.79 -17.09 -7.57
N VAL A 159 -14.27 -18.31 -7.83
CA VAL A 159 -13.29 -18.55 -8.90
C VAL A 159 -13.84 -18.09 -10.25
N LYS A 160 -15.11 -18.40 -10.52
CA LYS A 160 -15.76 -17.97 -11.76
C LYS A 160 -15.79 -16.45 -11.88
N TRP A 161 -16.19 -15.73 -10.84
CA TRP A 161 -16.24 -14.26 -10.84
C TRP A 161 -14.86 -13.59 -10.97
N LEU A 162 -13.80 -14.24 -10.48
CA LEU A 162 -12.42 -13.76 -10.59
C LEU A 162 -11.76 -14.07 -11.95
N SER A 163 -12.41 -14.88 -12.78
CA SER A 163 -11.86 -15.30 -14.07
C SER A 163 -11.98 -14.22 -15.17
N PRO A 164 -11.22 -14.34 -16.27
CA PRO A 164 -11.28 -13.43 -17.42
C PRO A 164 -12.67 -13.25 -18.03
N MET A 165 -13.59 -14.20 -17.79
CA MET A 165 -14.97 -14.17 -18.31
C MET A 165 -15.79 -12.98 -17.78
N TYR A 166 -15.45 -12.45 -16.60
CA TYR A 166 -16.23 -11.39 -15.93
C TYR A 166 -15.42 -10.12 -15.66
N THR A 167 -14.12 -10.15 -15.88
CA THR A 167 -13.22 -9.00 -15.73
C THR A 167 -13.00 -8.33 -17.07
N GLU A 168 -12.85 -7.01 -17.06
CA GLU A 168 -12.36 -6.26 -18.22
C GLU A 168 -10.84 -6.44 -18.40
N TYR A 169 -10.09 -6.38 -17.29
CA TYR A 169 -8.65 -6.62 -17.29
C TYR A 169 -8.24 -7.51 -16.12
N GLN A 170 -7.38 -8.49 -16.44
CA GLN A 170 -6.66 -9.32 -15.48
C GLN A 170 -5.30 -8.69 -15.25
N GLY A 171 -5.10 -8.09 -14.07
CA GLY A 171 -3.81 -7.55 -13.70
C GLY A 171 -2.77 -8.64 -13.53
N GLN A 172 -1.51 -8.27 -13.74
CA GLN A 172 -0.37 -9.08 -13.38
C GLN A 172 -0.31 -9.25 -11.86
N VAL A 173 0.26 -10.38 -11.42
CA VAL A 173 0.54 -10.59 -10.01
C VAL A 173 1.77 -9.76 -9.63
N MET A 174 1.56 -8.77 -8.77
CA MET A 174 2.55 -7.80 -8.34
C MET A 174 3.07 -8.15 -6.96
N TRP A 175 4.37 -7.93 -6.73
CA TRP A 175 5.03 -8.24 -5.47
C TRP A 175 6.24 -7.31 -5.24
N VAL A 176 6.79 -7.31 -4.03
CA VAL A 176 7.93 -6.45 -3.67
C VAL A 176 9.20 -7.29 -3.42
N GLY A 177 10.20 -7.18 -4.30
CA GLY A 177 11.53 -7.82 -4.14
C GLY A 177 12.22 -8.23 -5.46
N SER A 178 13.06 -9.28 -5.44
CA SER A 178 13.89 -9.76 -6.58
C SER A 178 13.13 -10.58 -7.64
N LYS A 179 12.77 -9.93 -8.75
CA LYS A 179 11.84 -10.36 -9.82
C LYS A 179 11.96 -11.81 -10.34
N ASP A 180 13.17 -12.28 -10.70
CA ASP A 180 13.32 -13.44 -11.59
C ASP A 180 12.81 -14.80 -11.07
N ALA A 181 12.92 -15.08 -9.77
CA ALA A 181 12.54 -16.39 -9.22
C ALA A 181 11.04 -16.49 -8.94
N VAL A 182 10.47 -15.43 -8.34
CA VAL A 182 9.04 -15.37 -8.00
C VAL A 182 8.19 -15.29 -9.26
N ASP A 183 8.59 -14.50 -10.27
CA ASP A 183 7.84 -14.39 -11.53
C ASP A 183 7.76 -15.74 -12.25
N LYS A 184 8.86 -16.49 -12.32
CA LYS A 184 8.86 -17.85 -12.88
C LYS A 184 7.95 -18.79 -12.08
N TRP A 185 8.03 -18.73 -10.76
CA TRP A 185 7.21 -19.55 -9.89
C TRP A 185 5.70 -19.24 -10.06
N ILE A 186 5.32 -17.95 -10.13
CA ILE A 186 3.95 -17.50 -10.40
C ILE A 186 3.44 -18.09 -11.72
N ASN A 187 4.23 -17.92 -12.78
CA ASN A 187 3.87 -18.38 -14.12
C ASN A 187 3.71 -19.90 -14.20
N SER A 188 4.37 -20.68 -13.34
CA SER A 188 4.25 -22.14 -13.35
C SER A 188 3.18 -22.69 -12.41
N ASN A 189 2.90 -22.01 -11.29
CA ASN A 189 2.08 -22.59 -10.21
C ASN A 189 0.71 -21.95 -10.03
N LEU A 190 0.48 -20.74 -10.56
CA LEU A 190 -0.78 -20.00 -10.39
C LEU A 190 -1.66 -19.99 -11.65
N GLN A 191 -1.39 -20.89 -12.60
CA GLN A 191 -2.23 -21.07 -13.79
C GLN A 191 -3.52 -21.81 -13.43
N LEU A 192 -4.64 -21.27 -13.88
CA LEU A 192 -5.96 -21.88 -13.80
C LEU A 192 -6.56 -21.99 -15.20
N ASP A 193 -7.38 -23.02 -15.40
CA ASP A 193 -8.17 -23.18 -16.62
C ASP A 193 -9.45 -22.34 -16.52
N SER A 194 -9.73 -21.57 -17.57
CA SER A 194 -11.01 -20.90 -17.74
C SER A 194 -12.08 -21.89 -18.25
N GLN A 195 -13.35 -21.55 -18.07
CA GLN A 195 -14.46 -22.33 -18.63
C GLN A 195 -14.48 -22.34 -20.16
N LEU A 196 -13.70 -21.45 -20.80
CA LEU A 196 -13.57 -21.34 -22.25
C LEU A 196 -12.39 -22.15 -22.81
N GLY A 197 -11.60 -22.79 -21.95
CA GLY A 197 -10.45 -23.62 -22.33
C GLY A 197 -9.11 -22.88 -22.39
N ASP A 198 -9.09 -21.56 -22.21
CA ASP A 198 -7.87 -20.77 -22.09
C ASP A 198 -7.30 -20.81 -20.66
N THR A 199 -5.98 -20.77 -20.52
CA THR A 199 -5.31 -20.64 -19.21
C THR A 199 -5.09 -19.18 -18.83
N TYR A 200 -5.16 -18.88 -17.53
CA TYR A 200 -4.88 -17.55 -16.98
C TYR A 200 -4.22 -17.65 -15.61
N ILE A 201 -3.52 -16.59 -15.21
CA ILE A 201 -2.85 -16.54 -13.91
C ILE A 201 -3.80 -15.90 -12.89
N SER A 202 -3.97 -16.56 -11.75
CA SER A 202 -4.76 -16.02 -10.64
C SER A 202 -4.06 -16.20 -9.30
N LEU A 203 -3.87 -15.11 -8.57
CA LEU A 203 -3.39 -15.17 -7.18
C LEU A 203 -4.38 -15.94 -6.28
N TYR A 204 -5.65 -16.01 -6.68
CA TYR A 204 -6.64 -16.81 -5.96
C TYR A 204 -6.33 -18.31 -5.97
N ALA A 205 -5.47 -18.80 -6.88
CA ALA A 205 -5.01 -20.19 -6.88
C ALA A 205 -4.27 -20.58 -5.57
N LEU A 206 -3.79 -19.61 -4.78
CA LEU A 206 -3.23 -19.85 -3.45
C LEU A 206 -4.29 -20.22 -2.40
N LYS A 207 -5.57 -19.98 -2.68
CA LYS A 207 -6.66 -20.25 -1.75
C LYS A 207 -6.66 -21.74 -1.38
N ASN A 208 -6.67 -22.02 -0.08
CA ASN A 208 -6.67 -23.39 0.46
C ASN A 208 -5.46 -24.25 0.00
N ARG A 209 -4.36 -23.64 -0.46
CA ARG A 209 -3.13 -24.30 -0.93
C ARG A 209 -1.91 -23.90 -0.08
N PRO A 210 -1.79 -24.44 1.14
CA PRO A 210 -0.71 -24.06 2.07
C PRO A 210 0.68 -24.48 1.56
N ASP A 211 0.76 -25.52 0.73
CA ASP A 211 1.95 -25.95 0.00
C ASP A 211 2.52 -24.82 -0.86
N LEU A 212 1.70 -24.27 -1.76
CA LEU A 212 2.08 -23.17 -2.65
C LEU A 212 2.40 -21.89 -1.87
N CYS A 213 1.66 -21.63 -0.80
CA CYS A 213 1.92 -20.46 0.05
C CYS A 213 3.30 -20.55 0.72
N ASN A 214 3.71 -21.73 1.20
CA ASN A 214 5.00 -21.91 1.86
C ASN A 214 6.15 -21.81 0.86
N GLU A 215 5.99 -22.35 -0.35
CA GLU A 215 6.97 -22.19 -1.43
C GLU A 215 7.16 -20.71 -1.80
N LEU A 216 6.06 -19.98 -1.98
CA LEU A 216 6.09 -18.57 -2.31
C LEU A 216 6.79 -17.75 -1.21
N VAL A 217 6.45 -18.01 0.06
CA VAL A 217 7.10 -17.36 1.21
C VAL A 217 8.61 -17.62 1.22
N ALA A 218 9.05 -18.84 0.93
CA ALA A 218 10.48 -19.16 0.86
C ALA A 218 11.22 -18.38 -0.24
N LEU A 219 10.52 -17.95 -1.29
CA LEU A 219 11.09 -17.15 -2.38
C LEU A 219 11.13 -15.64 -2.09
N MET A 220 10.23 -15.12 -1.25
CA MET A 220 10.06 -13.67 -1.04
C MET A 220 11.09 -13.05 -0.06
N ASP A 221 11.91 -13.87 0.60
CA ASP A 221 13.09 -13.50 1.40
C ASP A 221 12.81 -12.46 2.52
N ASP A 222 11.54 -12.29 2.94
CA ASP A 222 11.10 -11.45 4.06
C ASP A 222 11.73 -10.04 4.11
N ARG A 223 11.99 -9.38 2.96
CA ARG A 223 12.73 -8.09 2.90
C ARG A 223 11.90 -6.87 2.51
N ALA A 224 10.63 -7.04 2.15
CA ALA A 224 9.82 -5.91 1.72
C ALA A 224 9.33 -5.08 2.91
N VAL A 225 9.36 -3.75 2.76
CA VAL A 225 8.69 -2.84 3.70
C VAL A 225 7.20 -2.85 3.35
N VAL A 226 6.39 -3.46 4.22
CA VAL A 226 4.94 -3.61 4.04
C VAL A 226 4.13 -2.63 4.89
N GLY A 227 4.82 -1.84 5.71
CA GLY A 227 4.20 -0.76 6.47
C GLY A 227 5.23 0.18 7.08
N VAL A 228 4.82 1.43 7.28
CA VAL A 228 5.66 2.50 7.84
C VAL A 228 4.79 3.41 8.70
N HIS A 229 5.29 3.82 9.85
CA HIS A 229 4.71 4.86 10.68
C HIS A 229 5.65 6.07 10.70
N LEU A 230 5.17 7.17 10.11
CA LEU A 230 5.88 8.44 10.02
C LEU A 230 5.33 9.43 11.05
N LYS A 231 6.22 10.00 11.87
CA LYS A 231 5.88 11.04 12.85
C LYS A 231 6.46 12.39 12.49
N ILE A 232 5.81 13.45 12.95
CA ILE A 232 6.24 14.81 12.64
C ILE A 232 7.53 15.19 13.34
N ILE A 233 8.36 15.91 12.61
CA ILE A 233 9.66 16.37 13.09
C ILE A 233 9.58 17.47 14.15
N SER A 234 8.46 18.19 14.23
CA SER A 234 8.26 19.25 15.23
C SER A 234 8.32 18.72 16.66
N THR A 235 8.16 17.41 16.87
CA THR A 235 8.35 16.72 18.16
C THR A 235 9.72 17.03 18.80
N PHE A 236 10.75 17.30 17.99
CA PHE A 236 12.10 17.62 18.47
C PHE A 236 12.29 19.09 18.88
N ILE A 237 11.30 19.96 18.64
CA ILE A 237 11.36 21.37 19.05
C ILE A 237 11.03 21.48 20.54
N ALA A 238 12.02 21.92 21.33
CA ALA A 238 11.88 22.03 22.79
C ALA A 238 10.86 23.09 23.23
N ASP A 239 10.94 24.29 22.63
CA ASP A 239 10.03 25.40 22.92
C ASP A 239 8.59 25.03 22.51
N PRO A 240 7.63 24.96 23.45
CA PRO A 240 6.26 24.55 23.16
C PRO A 240 5.51 25.52 22.25
N VAL A 241 5.78 26.83 22.33
CA VAL A 241 5.13 27.84 21.48
C VAL A 241 5.63 27.69 20.04
N LYS A 242 6.96 27.62 19.89
CA LYS A 242 7.59 27.39 18.58
C LYS A 242 7.17 26.05 17.97
N ARG A 243 7.11 24.99 18.77
CA ARG A 243 6.65 23.66 18.34
C ARG A 243 5.22 23.68 17.82
N LYS A 244 4.31 24.34 18.55
CA LYS A 244 2.91 24.47 18.16
C LYS A 244 2.79 25.22 16.83
N TRP A 245 3.42 26.38 16.72
CA TRP A 245 3.42 27.17 15.49
C TRP A 245 4.02 26.40 14.30
N PHE A 246 5.17 25.74 14.47
CA PHE A 246 5.78 24.93 13.41
C PHE A 246 4.85 23.80 12.97
N ARG A 247 4.18 23.14 13.93
CA ARG A 247 3.21 22.08 13.64
C ARG A 247 2.01 22.60 12.84
N GLU A 248 1.50 23.80 13.16
CA GLU A 248 0.39 24.42 12.43
C GLU A 248 0.77 24.72 10.97
N VAL A 249 1.97 25.27 10.74
CA VAL A 249 2.47 25.52 9.38
C VAL A 249 2.65 24.20 8.61
N LEU A 250 3.18 23.17 9.27
CA LEU A 250 3.34 21.84 8.67
C LEU A 250 1.99 21.18 8.35
N ASP A 251 1.02 21.26 9.25
CA ASP A 251 -0.34 20.73 9.06
C ASP A 251 -1.02 21.37 7.85
N ASN A 252 -0.92 22.69 7.71
CA ASN A 252 -1.40 23.40 6.52
C ASN A 252 -0.70 22.91 5.25
N HIS A 253 0.63 22.75 5.29
CA HIS A 253 1.40 22.25 4.14
C HIS A 253 0.99 20.83 3.73
N VAL A 254 0.81 19.94 4.70
CA VAL A 254 0.37 18.56 4.47
C VAL A 254 -1.03 18.52 3.86
N LYS A 255 -1.99 19.24 4.44
CA LYS A 255 -3.36 19.31 3.94
C LYS A 255 -3.45 19.89 2.54
N LEU A 256 -2.69 20.96 2.27
CA LEU A 256 -2.61 21.52 0.92
C LEU A 256 -2.06 20.51 -0.08
N ARG A 257 -1.07 19.70 0.31
CA ARG A 257 -0.54 18.64 -0.56
C ARG A 257 -1.55 17.52 -0.80
N GLU A 258 -2.32 17.12 0.21
CA GLU A 258 -3.37 16.09 0.07
C GLU A 258 -4.55 16.51 -0.82
N VAL A 259 -4.88 17.81 -0.84
CA VAL A 259 -5.97 18.36 -1.66
C VAL A 259 -5.53 18.60 -3.10
N ASN A 260 -4.26 18.97 -3.31
CA ASN A 260 -3.74 19.33 -4.63
C ASN A 260 -3.09 18.17 -5.41
N LEU A 261 -2.85 17.03 -4.77
CA LEU A 261 -2.37 15.81 -5.44
C LEU A 261 -3.51 14.97 -5.97
#